data_AF-A0A846P250-F1
#
_entry.id   AF-A0A846P250-F1
#
_cell.length_a   1.000
_cell.length_b   1.000
_cell.length_c   1.000
_cell.angle_alpha   90.00
_cell.angle_beta   90.00
_cell.angle_gamma   90.00
#
_symmetry.space_group_name_H-M   'P 1'
#
loop_
_entity.id
_entity.type
_entity.pdbx_description
1 polymer ?
#
loop_
_entity_poly.entity_id
_entity_poly.type
_entity_poly.pdbx_seq_one_letter_code
_entity_poly.pdbx_strand_id
1 'polypeptide(L)'
;MALAPPQESAAKARAAVEKALELDDTIGEAHAILAWLKLTYDWDWVGPEADFQRAIELSPNSAMIYEGYRVYLATVGRFDEAIAAAKRSLELDPLTVSKEEAVVWSYNMAGKPDEVIAHVTKVRETVPEFGFGYLAMAYMKKGMVEEALAYADTALSVMEKNQVVLSESVELYAEAGRLERARELLDELLALSEHRWLDPVYVGCAYRALGEWGNAMDWLERGYEEESPSMVFAQGWDPPKKGGIGTGIGN
;
A
#
# COMPACT_ATOMS: atom_id res chain seq x y z
N MET A 1 14.66 -4.47 -10.11
CA MET A 1 15.31 -3.14 -10.07
C MET A 1 15.63 -2.87 -8.61
N ALA A 2 16.91 -2.80 -8.24
CA ALA A 2 17.26 -2.38 -6.88
C ALA A 2 16.83 -0.92 -6.75
N LEU A 3 15.79 -0.67 -5.96
CA LEU A 3 15.28 0.67 -5.73
C LEU A 3 16.37 1.44 -4.98
N ALA A 4 16.71 2.64 -5.45
CA ALA A 4 17.53 3.57 -4.68
C ALA A 4 16.88 3.80 -3.30
N PRO A 5 17.65 4.17 -2.25
CA PRO A 5 17.07 4.57 -0.98
C PRO A 5 15.94 5.59 -1.23
N PRO A 6 14.76 5.41 -0.62
CA PRO A 6 13.55 6.18 -0.96
C PRO A 6 13.77 7.70 -1.03
N GLN A 7 14.67 8.23 -0.21
CA GLN A 7 14.99 9.65 -0.08
C GLN A 7 15.65 10.26 -1.33
N GLU A 8 16.57 9.52 -1.98
CA GLU A 8 17.27 10.04 -3.16
C GLU A 8 16.31 10.15 -4.36
N SER A 9 15.41 9.17 -4.49
CA SER A 9 14.34 9.18 -5.48
C SER A 9 13.34 10.30 -5.22
N ALA A 10 12.93 10.50 -3.96
CA ALA A 10 11.98 11.54 -3.57
C ALA A 10 12.49 12.96 -3.84
N ALA A 11 13.74 13.26 -3.48
CA ALA A 11 14.33 14.58 -3.70
C ALA A 11 14.42 14.92 -5.21
N LYS A 12 14.81 13.96 -6.04
CA LYS A 12 14.84 14.14 -7.51
C LYS A 12 13.44 14.33 -8.09
N ALA A 13 12.47 13.53 -7.63
CA ALA A 13 11.08 13.67 -8.06
C ALA A 13 10.50 15.04 -7.68
N ARG A 14 10.79 15.53 -6.46
CA ARG A 14 10.37 16.85 -5.99
C ARG A 14 10.95 17.98 -6.84
N ALA A 15 12.27 17.98 -7.05
CA ALA A 15 12.91 19.01 -7.89
C ALA A 15 12.37 19.01 -9.33
N ALA A 16 12.07 17.82 -9.89
CA ALA A 16 11.51 17.70 -11.22
C ALA A 16 10.07 18.23 -11.30
N VAL A 17 9.22 17.90 -10.32
CA VAL A 17 7.81 18.34 -10.33
C VAL A 17 7.69 19.83 -10.05
N GLU A 18 8.50 20.38 -9.15
CA GLU A 18 8.53 21.83 -8.87
C GLU A 18 8.93 22.61 -10.12
N LYS A 19 9.99 22.16 -10.81
CA LYS A 19 10.40 22.77 -12.08
C LYS A 19 9.33 22.64 -13.17
N ALA A 20 8.63 21.51 -13.24
CA ALA A 20 7.54 21.33 -14.20
C ALA A 20 6.41 22.34 -13.95
N LEU A 21 6.03 22.53 -12.69
CA LEU A 21 4.99 23.49 -12.29
C LEU A 21 5.43 24.96 -12.45
N GLU A 22 6.72 25.27 -12.28
CA GLU A 22 7.26 26.60 -12.59
C GLU A 22 7.19 26.92 -14.09
N LEU A 23 7.38 25.90 -14.95
CA LEU A 23 7.34 26.06 -16.40
C LEU A 23 5.90 26.08 -16.94
N ASP A 24 5.04 25.23 -16.40
CA ASP A 24 3.64 25.08 -16.80
C ASP A 24 2.81 24.50 -15.64
N ASP A 25 2.00 25.36 -15.01
CA ASP A 25 1.12 25.00 -13.89
C ASP A 25 -0.17 24.30 -14.33
N THR A 26 -0.35 24.05 -15.63
CA THR A 26 -1.52 23.38 -16.21
C THR A 26 -1.30 21.88 -16.46
N ILE A 27 -0.11 21.35 -16.12
CA ILE A 27 0.20 19.93 -16.22
C ILE A 27 -0.47 19.17 -15.06
N GLY A 28 -1.60 18.50 -15.31
CA GLY A 28 -2.34 17.75 -14.29
C GLY A 28 -1.50 16.67 -13.61
N GLU A 29 -0.69 15.93 -14.38
CA GLU A 29 0.22 14.91 -13.87
C GLU A 29 1.26 15.47 -12.89
N ALA A 30 1.70 16.72 -13.06
CA ALA A 30 2.64 17.35 -12.14
C ALA A 30 1.97 17.63 -10.78
N HIS A 31 0.72 18.13 -10.78
CA HIS A 31 -0.05 18.27 -9.53
C HIS A 31 -0.27 16.93 -8.84
N ALA A 32 -0.60 15.86 -9.58
CA ALA A 32 -0.76 14.52 -8.98
C ALA A 32 0.52 13.96 -8.37
N ILE A 33 1.68 14.17 -9.03
CA ILE A 33 2.98 13.74 -8.48
C ILE A 33 3.33 14.54 -7.23
N LEU A 34 3.08 15.85 -7.22
CA LEU A 34 3.29 16.68 -6.02
C LEU A 34 2.43 16.19 -4.85
N ALA A 35 1.15 15.91 -5.10
CA ALA A 35 0.23 15.35 -4.12
C ALA A 35 0.72 14.01 -3.56
N TRP A 36 1.20 13.13 -4.45
CA TRP A 36 1.76 11.83 -4.07
C TRP A 36 3.01 11.97 -3.19
N LEU A 37 3.91 12.90 -3.51
CA LEU A 37 5.11 13.17 -2.70
C LEU A 37 4.75 13.70 -1.31
N LYS A 38 3.79 14.63 -1.23
CA LYS A 38 3.27 15.14 0.05
C LYS A 38 2.68 14.01 0.90
N LEU A 39 1.91 13.13 0.29
CA LEU A 39 1.30 11.99 0.99
C LEU A 39 2.35 10.99 1.48
N THR A 40 3.28 10.57 0.61
CA THR A 40 4.16 9.42 0.87
C THR A 40 5.45 9.76 1.60
N TYR A 41 6.00 10.96 1.41
CA TYR A 41 7.29 11.36 2.00
C TYR A 41 7.16 12.45 3.06
N ASP A 42 6.20 13.38 2.89
CA ASP A 42 5.93 14.41 3.89
C ASP A 42 4.91 13.93 4.94
N TRP A 43 4.25 12.79 4.69
CA TRP A 43 3.15 12.23 5.49
C TRP A 43 2.06 13.26 5.78
N ASP A 44 1.78 14.11 4.80
CA ASP A 44 0.74 15.11 4.85
C ASP A 44 -0.62 14.49 4.49
N TRP A 45 -1.53 14.48 5.47
CA TRP A 45 -2.87 13.93 5.34
C TRP A 45 -3.91 14.90 4.79
N VAL A 46 -3.56 16.19 4.65
CA VAL A 46 -4.51 17.25 4.29
C VAL A 46 -4.10 17.93 2.98
N GLY A 47 -2.83 18.26 2.82
CA GLY A 47 -2.32 18.98 1.66
C GLY A 47 -2.52 18.30 0.29
N PRO A 48 -2.46 16.95 0.16
CA PRO A 48 -2.60 16.30 -1.15
C PRO A 48 -3.95 16.51 -1.85
N GLU A 49 -5.04 16.80 -1.11
CA GLU A 49 -6.39 16.84 -1.70
C GLU A 49 -6.54 17.90 -2.78
N ALA A 50 -6.10 19.13 -2.50
CA ALA A 50 -6.23 20.25 -3.43
C ALA A 50 -5.43 19.99 -4.71
N ASP A 51 -4.23 19.40 -4.58
CA ASP A 51 -3.38 19.07 -5.71
C ASP A 51 -4.00 17.93 -6.55
N PHE A 52 -4.56 16.89 -5.93
CA PHE A 52 -5.26 15.82 -6.68
C PHE A 52 -6.52 16.35 -7.38
N GLN A 53 -7.30 17.22 -6.73
CA GLN A 53 -8.47 17.84 -7.35
C GLN A 53 -8.05 18.68 -8.56
N ARG A 54 -7.00 19.50 -8.42
CA ARG A 54 -6.45 20.29 -9.52
C ARG A 54 -5.94 19.41 -10.65
N ALA A 55 -5.28 18.30 -10.32
CA ALA A 55 -4.81 17.31 -11.29
C ALA A 55 -5.97 16.71 -12.10
N ILE A 56 -7.09 16.37 -11.44
CA ILE A 56 -8.30 15.85 -12.08
C ILE A 56 -8.97 16.90 -12.96
N GLU A 57 -9.03 18.17 -12.53
CA GLU A 57 -9.58 19.26 -13.34
C GLU A 57 -8.80 19.45 -14.65
N LEU A 58 -7.47 19.38 -14.58
CA LEU A 58 -6.57 19.60 -15.71
C LEU A 58 -6.52 18.40 -16.66
N SER A 59 -6.51 17.18 -16.10
CA SER A 59 -6.34 15.93 -16.85
C SER A 59 -7.41 14.89 -16.45
N PRO A 60 -8.71 15.11 -16.71
CA PRO A 60 -9.81 14.29 -16.20
C PRO A 60 -9.88 12.86 -16.76
N ASN A 61 -9.07 12.56 -17.78
CA ASN A 61 -8.97 11.24 -18.41
C ASN A 61 -7.65 10.51 -18.09
N SER A 62 -6.86 11.01 -17.14
CA SER A 62 -5.61 10.37 -16.74
C SER A 62 -5.86 9.30 -15.67
N ALA A 63 -5.79 8.03 -16.06
CA ALA A 63 -5.98 6.90 -15.15
C ALA A 63 -4.99 6.94 -13.96
N MET A 64 -3.76 7.43 -14.18
CA MET A 64 -2.74 7.56 -13.16
C MET A 64 -3.13 8.54 -12.04
N ILE A 65 -3.83 9.63 -12.37
CA ILE A 65 -4.27 10.61 -11.38
C ILE A 65 -5.32 10.01 -10.44
N TYR A 66 -6.30 9.28 -10.99
CA TYR A 66 -7.29 8.58 -10.16
C TYR A 66 -6.67 7.45 -9.34
N GLU A 67 -5.58 6.83 -9.83
CA GLU A 67 -4.83 5.84 -9.07
C GLU A 67 -4.11 6.44 -7.86
N GLY A 68 -3.48 7.61 -8.00
CA GLY A 68 -2.92 8.33 -6.85
C GLY A 68 -4.01 8.80 -5.89
N TYR A 69 -5.10 9.34 -6.43
CA TYR A 69 -6.19 9.90 -5.62
C TYR A 69 -6.94 8.83 -4.81
N ARG A 70 -7.15 7.61 -5.35
CA ARG A 70 -7.75 6.51 -4.57
C ARG A 70 -6.92 6.16 -3.33
N VAL A 71 -5.59 6.24 -3.42
CA VAL A 71 -4.71 5.91 -2.29
C VAL A 71 -4.85 6.98 -1.23
N TYR A 72 -4.78 8.26 -1.61
CA TYR A 72 -5.06 9.38 -0.71
C TYR A 72 -6.41 9.20 0.01
N LEU A 73 -7.48 9.00 -0.75
CA LEU A 73 -8.84 8.83 -0.22
C LEU A 73 -8.93 7.65 0.76
N ALA A 74 -8.34 6.51 0.41
CA ALA A 74 -8.32 5.35 1.30
C ALA A 74 -7.54 5.64 2.59
N THR A 75 -6.41 6.36 2.51
CA THR A 75 -5.62 6.64 3.71
C THR A 75 -6.32 7.62 4.65
N VAL A 76 -7.07 8.59 4.13
CA VAL A 76 -7.90 9.48 4.97
C VAL A 76 -9.27 8.88 5.33
N GLY A 77 -9.48 7.57 5.08
CA GLY A 77 -10.68 6.83 5.48
C GLY A 77 -11.92 7.04 4.60
N ARG A 78 -11.79 7.73 3.46
CA ARG A 78 -12.87 7.98 2.48
C ARG A 78 -13.02 6.81 1.51
N PHE A 79 -13.35 5.64 2.04
CA PHE A 79 -13.28 4.37 1.32
C PHE A 79 -14.23 4.26 0.11
N ASP A 80 -15.46 4.75 0.21
CA ASP A 80 -16.40 4.66 -0.93
C ASP A 80 -15.95 5.54 -2.10
N GLU A 81 -15.34 6.70 -1.82
CA GLU A 81 -14.74 7.57 -2.83
C GLU A 81 -13.47 6.96 -3.42
N ALA A 82 -12.65 6.30 -2.60
CA ALA A 82 -11.47 5.57 -3.07
C ALA A 82 -11.85 4.46 -4.07
N ILE A 83 -12.92 3.69 -3.76
CA ILE A 83 -13.47 2.68 -4.67
C ILE A 83 -13.96 3.32 -5.97
N ALA A 84 -14.64 4.47 -5.90
CA ALA A 84 -15.11 5.17 -7.10
C ALA A 84 -13.93 5.65 -7.97
N ALA A 85 -12.88 6.21 -7.37
CA ALA A 85 -11.67 6.62 -8.09
C ALA A 85 -10.94 5.41 -8.70
N ALA A 86 -10.84 4.28 -8.00
CA ALA A 86 -10.24 3.06 -8.53
C ALA A 86 -11.00 2.53 -9.75
N LYS A 87 -12.33 2.48 -9.67
CA LYS A 87 -13.19 2.09 -10.81
C LYS A 87 -13.04 3.06 -11.97
N ARG A 88 -12.94 4.36 -11.71
CA ARG A 88 -12.70 5.36 -12.75
C ARG A 88 -11.35 5.15 -13.44
N SER A 89 -10.30 4.81 -12.68
CA SER A 89 -9.01 4.45 -13.25
C SER A 89 -9.09 3.21 -14.15
N LEU A 90 -9.88 2.19 -13.78
CA LEU A 90 -10.10 0.99 -14.58
C LEU A 90 -10.91 1.29 -15.85
N GLU A 91 -11.94 2.13 -15.77
CA GLU A 91 -12.69 2.56 -16.96
C GLU A 91 -11.82 3.29 -17.98
N LEU A 92 -10.87 4.10 -17.52
CA LEU A 92 -9.96 4.87 -18.36
C LEU A 92 -8.86 4.00 -18.98
N ASP A 93 -8.46 2.92 -18.33
CA ASP A 93 -7.46 1.97 -18.82
C ASP A 93 -7.83 0.51 -18.48
N PRO A 94 -8.79 -0.08 -19.22
CA PRO A 94 -9.39 -1.37 -18.86
C PRO A 94 -8.52 -2.59 -19.18
N LEU A 95 -7.42 -2.41 -19.91
CA LEU A 95 -6.56 -3.53 -20.35
C LEU A 95 -5.37 -3.77 -19.42
N THR A 96 -5.14 -2.88 -18.47
CA THR A 96 -4.01 -2.95 -17.56
C THR A 96 -4.43 -3.65 -16.27
N VAL A 97 -3.84 -4.82 -16.00
CA VAL A 97 -4.17 -5.65 -14.81
C VAL A 97 -3.97 -4.90 -13.49
N SER A 98 -3.03 -3.95 -13.41
CA SER A 98 -2.87 -3.13 -12.19
C SER A 98 -4.10 -2.26 -11.87
N LYS A 99 -4.96 -1.98 -12.85
CA LYS A 99 -6.23 -1.27 -12.61
C LYS A 99 -7.29 -2.16 -11.98
N GLU A 100 -7.27 -3.45 -12.28
CA GLU A 100 -8.07 -4.44 -11.56
C GLU A 100 -7.59 -4.56 -10.11
N GLU A 101 -6.26 -4.60 -9.91
CA GLU A 101 -5.65 -4.61 -8.58
C GLU A 101 -6.04 -3.36 -7.76
N ALA A 102 -6.05 -2.18 -8.37
CA ALA A 102 -6.47 -0.95 -7.73
C ALA A 102 -7.90 -1.02 -7.15
N VAL A 103 -8.83 -1.69 -7.86
CA VAL A 103 -10.21 -1.88 -7.39
C VAL A 103 -10.24 -2.86 -6.22
N VAL A 104 -9.57 -4.00 -6.34
CA VAL A 104 -9.53 -5.02 -5.29
C VAL A 104 -8.87 -4.50 -4.02
N TRP A 105 -7.76 -3.79 -4.14
CA TRP A 105 -7.09 -3.13 -3.02
C TRP A 105 -8.05 -2.17 -2.31
N SER A 106 -8.81 -1.37 -3.06
CA SER A 106 -9.77 -0.42 -2.49
C SER A 106 -10.92 -1.11 -1.75
N TYR A 107 -11.41 -2.25 -2.26
CA TYR A 107 -12.37 -3.07 -1.52
C TYR A 107 -11.78 -3.68 -0.25
N ASN A 108 -10.53 -4.15 -0.30
CA ASN A 108 -9.87 -4.73 0.86
C ASN A 108 -9.68 -3.68 1.98
N MET A 109 -9.22 -2.47 1.61
CA MET A 109 -9.08 -1.34 2.53
C MET A 109 -10.42 -0.92 3.13
N ALA A 110 -11.51 -0.98 2.35
CA ALA A 110 -12.86 -0.71 2.81
C ALA A 110 -13.46 -1.83 3.70
N GLY A 111 -12.74 -2.93 3.92
CA GLY A 111 -13.25 -4.06 4.70
C GLY A 111 -14.41 -4.80 4.03
N LYS A 112 -14.41 -4.87 2.69
CA LYS A 112 -15.47 -5.45 1.86
C LYS A 112 -15.06 -6.82 1.27
N PRO A 113 -15.01 -7.90 2.07
CA PRO A 113 -14.45 -9.19 1.64
C PRO A 113 -15.29 -9.88 0.56
N ASP A 114 -16.61 -9.69 0.55
CA ASP A 114 -17.47 -10.29 -0.47
C ASP A 114 -17.22 -9.67 -1.85
N GLU A 115 -17.02 -8.36 -1.92
CA GLU A 115 -16.65 -7.64 -3.14
C GLU A 115 -15.25 -8.00 -3.62
N VAL A 116 -14.28 -8.20 -2.70
CA VAL A 116 -12.95 -8.72 -3.05
C VAL A 116 -13.06 -10.08 -3.73
N ILE A 117 -13.78 -11.03 -3.11
CA ILE A 117 -13.94 -12.39 -3.65
C ILE A 117 -14.62 -12.32 -5.03
N ALA A 118 -15.74 -11.61 -5.14
CA ALA A 118 -16.48 -11.52 -6.40
C ALA A 118 -15.64 -10.90 -7.53
N HIS A 119 -14.92 -9.81 -7.24
CA HIS A 119 -14.11 -9.11 -8.25
C HIS A 119 -12.89 -9.94 -8.67
N VAL A 120 -12.15 -10.50 -7.71
CA VAL A 120 -10.99 -11.35 -8.02
C VAL A 120 -11.44 -12.59 -8.80
N THR A 121 -12.51 -13.28 -8.39
CA THR A 121 -13.03 -14.45 -9.12
C THR A 121 -13.34 -14.13 -10.58
N LYS A 122 -13.96 -12.97 -10.84
CA LYS A 122 -14.25 -12.51 -12.21
C LYS A 122 -12.99 -12.25 -13.02
N VAL A 123 -12.03 -11.50 -12.47
CA VAL A 123 -10.76 -11.19 -13.17
C VAL A 123 -9.97 -12.47 -13.46
N ARG A 124 -10.05 -13.46 -12.58
CA ARG A 124 -9.39 -14.76 -12.77
C ARG A 124 -9.96 -15.63 -13.88
N GLU A 125 -11.14 -15.31 -14.41
CA GLU A 125 -11.64 -15.94 -15.64
C GLU A 125 -10.73 -15.64 -16.84
N THR A 126 -10.02 -14.51 -16.81
CA THR A 126 -9.08 -14.09 -17.87
C THR A 126 -7.62 -14.05 -17.43
N VAL A 127 -7.35 -13.81 -16.15
CA VAL A 127 -6.00 -13.77 -15.55
C VAL A 127 -5.91 -14.74 -14.36
N PRO A 128 -5.72 -16.06 -14.60
CA PRO A 128 -5.86 -17.09 -13.58
C PRO A 128 -5.01 -16.91 -12.30
N GLU A 129 -3.88 -16.23 -12.41
CA GLU A 129 -2.92 -15.94 -11.36
C GLU A 129 -3.24 -14.70 -10.51
N PHE A 130 -4.30 -13.96 -10.84
CA PHE A 130 -4.62 -12.70 -10.20
C PHE A 130 -5.16 -12.87 -8.77
N GLY A 131 -4.67 -12.04 -7.85
CA GLY A 131 -5.34 -11.73 -6.59
C GLY A 131 -5.35 -12.83 -5.52
N PHE A 132 -4.41 -13.78 -5.54
CA PHE A 132 -4.33 -14.83 -4.50
C PHE A 132 -4.21 -14.27 -3.07
N GLY A 133 -3.34 -13.29 -2.85
CA GLY A 133 -3.19 -12.64 -1.53
C GLY A 133 -4.49 -11.98 -1.06
N TYR A 134 -5.18 -11.26 -1.95
CA TYR A 134 -6.47 -10.64 -1.63
C TYR A 134 -7.55 -11.67 -1.29
N LEU A 135 -7.60 -12.81 -1.98
CA LEU A 135 -8.51 -13.90 -1.62
C LEU A 135 -8.16 -14.46 -0.24
N ALA A 136 -6.88 -14.68 0.05
CA ALA A 136 -6.45 -15.14 1.37
C ALA A 136 -6.93 -14.21 2.48
N MET A 137 -6.71 -12.90 2.34
CA MET A 137 -7.19 -11.88 3.29
C MET A 137 -8.72 -11.85 3.40
N ALA A 138 -9.44 -11.94 2.28
CA ALA A 138 -10.91 -11.90 2.29
C ALA A 138 -11.53 -13.14 2.94
N TYR A 139 -10.99 -14.34 2.68
CA TYR A 139 -11.44 -15.57 3.32
C TYR A 139 -11.10 -15.59 4.82
N MET A 140 -9.93 -15.04 5.21
CA MET A 140 -9.57 -14.89 6.63
C MET A 140 -10.59 -14.02 7.37
N LYS A 141 -10.93 -12.86 6.81
CA LYS A 141 -11.97 -11.95 7.35
C LYS A 141 -13.35 -12.62 7.48
N LYS A 142 -13.64 -13.64 6.67
CA LYS A 142 -14.87 -14.44 6.74
C LYS A 142 -14.80 -15.64 7.70
N GLY A 143 -13.67 -15.85 8.37
CA GLY A 143 -13.43 -16.99 9.26
C GLY A 143 -13.21 -18.31 8.52
N MET A 144 -13.00 -18.28 7.20
CA MET A 144 -12.70 -19.44 6.36
C MET A 144 -11.19 -19.66 6.35
N VAL A 145 -10.67 -20.06 7.52
CA VAL A 145 -9.23 -20.06 7.82
C VAL A 145 -8.45 -20.98 6.90
N GLU A 146 -8.91 -22.21 6.66
CA GLU A 146 -8.16 -23.18 5.86
C GLU A 146 -8.14 -22.79 4.37
N GLU A 147 -9.25 -22.25 3.84
CA GLU A 147 -9.29 -21.67 2.49
C GLU A 147 -8.38 -20.45 2.36
N ALA A 148 -8.32 -19.60 3.39
CA ALA A 148 -7.42 -18.45 3.42
C ALA A 148 -5.95 -18.89 3.33
N LEU A 149 -5.55 -19.88 4.14
CA LEU A 149 -4.18 -20.39 4.14
C LEU A 149 -3.82 -21.10 2.82
N ALA A 150 -4.76 -21.83 2.20
CA ALA A 150 -4.53 -22.41 0.88
C ALA A 150 -4.26 -21.34 -0.20
N TYR A 151 -4.95 -20.21 -0.15
CA TYR A 151 -4.66 -19.08 -1.05
C TYR A 151 -3.35 -18.36 -0.69
N ALA A 152 -2.98 -18.27 0.58
CA ALA A 152 -1.69 -17.74 1.00
C ALA A 152 -0.53 -18.60 0.48
N ASP A 153 -0.61 -19.93 0.61
CA ASP A 153 0.35 -20.88 0.04
C ASP A 153 0.48 -20.72 -1.48
N THR A 154 -0.67 -20.52 -2.16
CA THR A 154 -0.66 -20.29 -3.61
C THR A 154 0.02 -18.96 -3.95
N ALA A 155 -0.25 -17.89 -3.19
CA ALA A 155 0.38 -16.59 -3.38
C ALA A 155 1.91 -16.68 -3.20
N LEU A 156 2.36 -17.37 -2.15
CA LEU A 156 3.78 -17.63 -1.88
C LEU A 156 4.46 -18.41 -3.00
N SER A 157 3.76 -19.40 -3.58
CA SER A 157 4.29 -20.20 -4.68
C SER A 157 4.39 -19.42 -6.00
N VAL A 158 3.44 -18.53 -6.28
CA VAL A 158 3.41 -17.77 -7.55
C VAL A 158 4.33 -16.54 -7.48
N MET A 159 4.39 -15.88 -6.32
CA MET A 159 5.18 -14.67 -6.09
C MET A 159 6.34 -14.96 -5.13
N GLU A 160 7.17 -15.93 -5.50
CA GLU A 160 8.30 -16.38 -4.68
C GLU A 160 9.17 -15.19 -4.26
N LYS A 161 9.56 -15.16 -2.99
CA LYS A 161 10.45 -14.12 -2.43
C LYS A 161 9.91 -12.70 -2.61
N ASN A 162 8.61 -12.47 -2.72
CA ASN A 162 8.03 -11.12 -2.66
C ASN A 162 7.86 -10.67 -1.20
N GLN A 163 8.42 -9.52 -0.82
CA GLN A 163 8.39 -9.06 0.58
C GLN A 163 6.98 -8.76 1.10
N VAL A 164 6.08 -8.26 0.23
CA VAL A 164 4.69 -7.95 0.58
C VAL A 164 3.95 -9.24 0.85
N VAL A 165 4.03 -10.20 -0.09
CA VAL A 165 3.37 -11.50 0.05
C VAL A 165 3.89 -12.28 1.27
N LEU A 166 5.20 -12.22 1.55
CA LEU A 166 5.76 -12.82 2.76
C LEU A 166 5.21 -12.16 4.03
N SER A 167 5.26 -10.83 4.12
CA SER A 167 4.74 -10.09 5.28
C SER A 167 3.25 -10.35 5.52
N GLU A 168 2.42 -10.24 4.48
CA GLU A 168 0.98 -10.54 4.55
C GLU A 168 0.73 -12.00 4.95
N SER A 169 1.53 -12.93 4.45
CA SER A 169 1.41 -14.35 4.84
C SER A 169 1.80 -14.56 6.30
N VAL A 170 2.83 -13.87 6.83
CA VAL A 170 3.14 -13.90 8.27
C VAL A 170 1.91 -13.48 9.06
N GLU A 171 1.24 -12.38 8.67
CA GLU A 171 0.02 -11.93 9.35
C GLU A 171 -1.08 -12.99 9.32
N LEU A 172 -1.35 -13.58 8.15
CA LEU A 172 -2.39 -14.60 7.98
C LEU A 172 -2.12 -15.87 8.79
N TYR A 173 -0.88 -16.40 8.75
CA TYR A 173 -0.54 -17.59 9.54
C TYR A 173 -0.54 -17.29 11.04
N ALA A 174 -0.11 -16.10 11.46
CA ALA A 174 -0.17 -15.70 12.87
C ALA A 174 -1.61 -15.56 13.37
N GLU A 175 -2.50 -14.93 12.59
CA GLU A 175 -3.93 -14.81 12.89
C GLU A 175 -4.60 -16.20 12.99
N ALA A 176 -4.19 -17.15 12.14
CA ALA A 176 -4.63 -18.55 12.19
C ALA A 176 -4.01 -19.37 13.34
N GLY A 177 -3.17 -18.76 14.19
CA GLY A 177 -2.47 -19.42 15.30
C GLY A 177 -1.37 -20.40 14.86
N ARG A 178 -0.93 -20.34 13.60
CA ARG A 178 0.16 -21.17 13.04
C ARG A 178 1.50 -20.44 13.19
N LEU A 179 1.89 -20.20 14.45
CA LEU A 179 3.00 -19.32 14.79
C LEU A 179 4.36 -19.81 14.29
N GLU A 180 4.57 -21.13 14.21
CA GLU A 180 5.81 -21.71 13.69
C GLU A 180 6.00 -21.35 12.21
N ARG A 181 4.96 -21.55 11.39
CA ARG A 181 5.03 -21.21 9.96
C ARG A 181 5.15 -19.70 9.75
N ALA A 182 4.44 -18.90 10.54
CA ALA A 182 4.57 -17.45 10.51
C ALA A 182 6.01 -17.00 10.86
N ARG A 183 6.69 -17.66 11.80
CA ARG A 183 8.11 -17.39 12.09
C ARG A 183 9.02 -17.73 10.91
N GLU A 184 8.84 -18.91 10.31
CA GLU A 184 9.63 -19.32 9.15
C GLU A 184 9.52 -18.31 8.01
N LEU A 185 8.30 -17.83 7.73
CA LEU A 185 8.06 -16.82 6.70
C LEU A 185 8.69 -15.46 7.03
N LEU A 186 8.73 -15.08 8.31
CA LEU A 186 9.47 -13.88 8.74
C LEU A 186 10.98 -14.06 8.56
N ASP A 187 11.53 -15.23 8.89
CA ASP A 187 12.95 -15.52 8.67
C ASP A 187 13.28 -15.48 7.17
N GLU A 188 12.41 -16.03 6.32
CA GLU A 188 12.48 -15.92 4.85
C GLU A 188 12.44 -14.44 4.39
N LEU A 189 11.55 -13.62 4.96
CA LEU A 189 11.46 -12.18 4.68
C LEU A 189 12.77 -11.46 5.04
N LEU A 190 13.31 -11.72 6.23
CA LEU A 190 14.55 -11.08 6.70
C LEU A 190 15.76 -11.49 5.87
N ALA A 191 15.85 -12.74 5.43
CA ALA A 191 16.94 -13.23 4.57
C ALA A 191 17.04 -12.46 3.23
N LEU A 192 15.94 -11.87 2.76
CA LEU A 192 15.95 -11.07 1.53
C LEU A 192 16.78 -9.78 1.67
N SER A 193 16.98 -9.30 2.89
CA SER A 193 17.81 -8.10 3.15
C SER A 193 19.26 -8.25 2.69
N GLU A 194 19.76 -9.48 2.51
CA GLU A 194 21.10 -9.75 1.98
C GLU A 194 21.27 -9.29 0.53
N HIS A 195 20.18 -9.11 -0.22
CA HIS A 195 20.22 -8.87 -1.66
C HIS A 195 19.40 -7.67 -2.12
N ARG A 196 18.58 -7.08 -1.25
CA ARG A 196 17.74 -5.92 -1.59
C ARG A 196 17.32 -5.14 -0.35
N TRP A 197 16.90 -3.91 -0.58
CA TRP A 197 16.21 -3.14 0.45
C TRP A 197 14.86 -3.78 0.80
N LEU A 198 14.56 -3.84 2.09
CA LEU A 198 13.25 -4.22 2.63
C LEU A 198 12.57 -2.97 3.13
N ASP A 199 11.29 -2.82 2.79
CA ASP A 199 10.49 -1.76 3.38
C ASP A 199 10.30 -2.05 4.88
N PRO A 200 10.77 -1.18 5.79
CA PRO A 200 10.70 -1.45 7.21
C PRO A 200 9.27 -1.66 7.74
N VAL A 201 8.27 -1.09 7.07
CA VAL A 201 6.85 -1.28 7.44
C VAL A 201 6.42 -2.73 7.31
N TYR A 202 6.79 -3.42 6.23
CA TYR A 202 6.40 -4.83 6.04
C TYR A 202 7.05 -5.74 7.10
N VAL A 203 8.29 -5.44 7.49
CA VAL A 203 8.98 -6.20 8.53
C VAL A 203 8.37 -5.91 9.91
N GLY A 204 8.09 -4.64 10.21
CA GLY A 204 7.42 -4.24 11.46
C GLY A 204 6.05 -4.87 11.61
N CYS A 205 5.24 -4.89 10.54
CA CYS A 205 3.94 -5.56 10.50
C CYS A 205 4.04 -7.08 10.78
N ALA A 206 5.03 -7.75 10.20
CA ALA A 206 5.26 -9.18 10.42
C ALA A 206 5.64 -9.48 11.89
N TYR A 207 6.54 -8.69 12.49
CA TYR A 207 6.87 -8.82 13.93
C TYR A 207 5.65 -8.56 14.83
N ARG A 208 4.87 -7.53 14.50
CA ARG A 208 3.63 -7.19 15.22
C ARG A 208 2.65 -8.36 15.21
N ALA A 209 2.46 -9.01 14.06
CA ALA A 209 1.56 -10.15 13.94
C ALA A 209 1.97 -11.34 14.84
N LEU A 210 3.27 -11.52 15.06
CA LEU A 210 3.81 -12.52 15.99
C LEU A 210 3.78 -12.07 17.47
N GLY A 211 3.29 -10.87 17.76
CA GLY A 211 3.24 -10.29 19.10
C GLY A 211 4.58 -9.72 19.59
N GLU A 212 5.58 -9.57 18.70
CA GLU A 212 6.91 -9.07 19.02
C GLU A 212 7.00 -7.55 18.89
N TRP A 213 6.28 -6.86 19.76
CA TRP A 213 6.10 -5.41 19.70
C TRP A 213 7.40 -4.60 19.75
N GLY A 214 8.43 -5.06 20.48
CA GLY A 214 9.72 -4.38 20.52
C GLY A 214 10.38 -4.34 19.14
N ASN A 215 10.53 -5.51 18.51
CA ASN A 215 11.07 -5.62 17.16
C ASN A 215 10.21 -4.85 16.15
N ALA A 216 8.88 -4.91 16.28
CA ALA A 216 7.97 -4.16 15.42
C ALA A 216 8.25 -2.65 15.48
N MET A 217 8.39 -2.08 16.68
CA MET A 217 8.69 -0.66 16.85
C MET A 217 10.07 -0.28 16.33
N ASP A 218 11.10 -1.10 16.57
CA ASP A 218 12.45 -0.84 16.04
C ASP A 218 12.45 -0.74 14.50
N TRP A 219 11.68 -1.60 13.83
CA TRP A 219 11.54 -1.55 12.38
C TRP A 219 10.70 -0.37 11.89
N LEU A 220 9.67 0.05 12.63
CA LEU A 220 8.88 1.23 12.26
C LEU A 220 9.64 2.55 12.49
N GLU A 221 10.44 2.63 13.56
CA GLU A 221 11.38 3.73 13.79
C GLU A 221 12.39 3.82 12.64
N ARG A 222 12.95 2.69 12.23
CA ARG A 222 13.79 2.62 11.03
C ARG A 222 13.04 3.08 9.78
N GLY A 223 11.77 2.71 9.61
CA GLY A 223 10.93 3.18 8.50
C GLY A 223 10.77 4.70 8.48
N TYR A 224 10.65 5.32 9.65
CA TYR A 224 10.61 6.77 9.78
C TYR A 224 11.95 7.44 9.43
N GLU A 225 13.06 6.92 9.97
CA GLU A 225 14.41 7.43 9.68
C GLU A 225 14.76 7.26 8.20
N GLU A 226 14.31 6.16 7.59
CA GLU A 226 14.50 5.87 6.18
C GLU A 226 13.45 6.56 5.27
N GLU A 227 12.54 7.36 5.83
CA GLU A 227 11.45 8.03 5.13
C GLU A 227 10.70 7.08 4.17
N SER A 228 10.38 5.88 4.66
CA SER A 228 9.70 4.88 3.86
C SER A 228 8.35 5.43 3.38
N PRO A 229 8.03 5.29 2.08
CA PRO A 229 6.76 5.73 1.53
C PRO A 229 5.58 4.94 2.12
N SER A 230 5.82 3.73 2.60
CA SER A 230 4.80 2.88 3.21
C SER A 230 4.48 3.25 4.65
N MET A 231 5.22 4.18 5.27
CA MET A 231 4.88 4.69 6.63
C MET A 231 3.48 5.30 6.68
N VAL A 232 2.98 5.74 5.53
CA VAL A 232 1.62 6.19 5.31
C VAL A 232 0.56 5.11 5.67
N PHE A 233 0.95 3.84 5.72
CA PHE A 233 0.08 2.70 6.06
C PHE A 233 0.42 2.06 7.41
N ALA A 234 1.39 2.59 8.16
CA ALA A 234 1.80 2.06 9.46
C ALA A 234 0.74 2.36 10.55
N GLN A 235 -0.33 1.55 10.61
CA GLN A 235 -1.37 1.71 11.61
C GLN A 235 -0.87 1.39 13.03
N GLY A 236 -1.29 2.19 14.01
CA GLY A 236 -0.95 1.96 15.44
C GLY A 236 0.44 2.45 15.85
N TRP A 237 1.15 3.13 14.96
CA TRP A 237 2.43 3.78 15.24
C TRP A 237 2.25 5.30 15.25
N ASP A 238 2.70 5.96 16.33
CA ASP A 238 2.67 7.43 16.47
C ASP A 238 4.09 7.97 16.24
N PRO A 239 4.37 8.68 15.12
CA PRO A 239 5.69 9.21 14.86
C PRO A 239 6.15 10.19 15.94
N PRO A 240 7.45 10.21 16.27
CA PRO A 240 8.02 11.43 16.84
C PRO A 240 7.80 12.58 15.83
N LYS A 241 7.17 13.67 16.28
CA LYS A 241 6.83 14.82 15.42
C LYS A 241 8.08 15.30 14.64
N LYS A 242 8.05 15.22 13.30
CA LYS A 242 9.08 15.85 12.43
C LYS A 242 8.97 17.38 12.59
N GLY A 243 9.70 17.93 13.56
CA GLY A 243 9.60 19.34 13.94
C GLY A 243 8.30 19.65 14.70
N GLY A 244 8.40 20.36 15.83
CA GLY A 244 7.24 20.71 16.68
C GLY A 244 6.07 21.32 15.88
N ILE A 245 4.81 21.09 16.22
CA ILE A 245 4.18 21.48 17.49
C ILE A 245 3.03 20.48 17.84
N GLY A 246 2.81 20.28 19.15
CA GLY A 246 1.64 19.61 19.77
C GLY A 246 0.32 20.02 19.11
N THR A 247 -0.43 19.10 18.52
CA THR A 247 -1.69 18.55 19.08
C THR A 247 -1.76 17.06 18.67
N GLY A 248 -2.18 16.07 19.45
CA GLY A 248 -2.99 16.08 20.66
C GLY A 248 -4.46 15.99 20.32
N ILE A 249 -4.94 14.88 19.73
CA ILE A 249 -6.32 14.43 19.90
C ILE A 249 -6.32 12.90 19.91
N GLY A 250 -6.29 12.33 21.12
CA GLY A 250 -6.77 10.98 21.36
C GLY A 250 -8.30 10.95 21.39
N ASN A 251 -8.88 9.88 20.86
CA ASN A 251 -9.72 8.92 21.58
C ASN A 251 -10.15 7.81 20.62
#